data_AF-A0A1C3F2R7-F1
#
_entry.id   AF-A0A1C3F2R7-F1
#
_cell.length_a   1.000
_cell.length_b   1.000
_cell.length_c   1.000
_cell.angle_alpha   90.00
_cell.angle_beta   90.00
_cell.angle_gamma   90.00
#
_symmetry.space_group_name_H-M   'P 1'
#
loop_
_entity.id
_entity.type
_entity.pdbx_description
1 polymer ?
#
loop_
_entity_poly.entity_id
_entity_poly.type
_entity_poly.pdbx_seq_one_letter_code
_entity_poly.pdbx_strand_id
1 'polypeptide(L)'
;MDNPCGTTKANVFEHTEVNGIPIYFGSGVNPVNSPAQFFVAWGKGALTGGLIHTFNSESPEKGFRWFIDEDEAEAEYVKMQRTLQAVSD
;
A
#
# COMPACT_ATOMS: atom_id res chain seq x y z
N MET A 1 -20.11 -15.42 7.51
CA MET A 1 -19.61 -14.19 6.87
C MET A 1 -18.18 -14.05 7.33
N ASP A 2 -17.26 -14.72 6.64
CA ASP A 2 -15.84 -14.67 6.97
C ASP A 2 -15.30 -13.32 6.48
N ASN A 3 -15.18 -12.36 7.40
CA ASN A 3 -14.21 -11.31 7.21
C ASN A 3 -12.86 -11.99 7.50
N PRO A 4 -12.01 -12.27 6.50
CA PRO A 4 -10.71 -12.86 6.77
C PRO A 4 -9.98 -11.90 7.69
N CYS A 5 -9.71 -12.36 8.92
CA CYS A 5 -8.89 -11.65 9.87
C CYS A 5 -7.66 -11.08 9.13
N GLY A 6 -7.56 -9.74 9.04
CA GLY A 6 -6.39 -9.10 8.44
C GLY A 6 -6.59 -8.32 7.14
N THR A 7 -7.82 -7.94 6.74
CA THR A 7 -8.06 -6.93 5.69
C THR A 7 -8.97 -5.79 6.16
N THR A 8 -8.79 -4.60 5.58
CA THR A 8 -9.59 -3.40 5.85
C THR A 8 -9.91 -2.67 4.55
N LYS A 9 -10.90 -1.77 4.57
CA LYS A 9 -11.27 -0.96 3.41
C LYS A 9 -10.19 0.09 3.15
N ALA A 10 -9.70 0.13 1.92
CA ALA A 10 -8.74 1.13 1.47
C ALA A 10 -9.48 2.39 0.99
N ASN A 11 -9.06 3.54 1.48
CA ASN A 11 -9.43 4.86 1.00
C ASN A 11 -8.24 5.43 0.22
N VAL A 12 -8.24 5.25 -1.10
CA VAL A 12 -7.12 5.67 -1.96
C VAL A 12 -7.18 7.17 -2.18
N PHE A 13 -6.09 7.86 -1.85
CA PHE A 13 -5.91 9.29 -2.13
C PHE A 13 -5.29 9.50 -3.50
N GLU A 14 -4.23 8.75 -3.78
CA GLU A 14 -3.52 8.82 -5.05
C GLU A 14 -3.16 7.41 -5.55
N HIS A 15 -3.11 7.26 -6.87
CA HIS A 15 -2.60 6.07 -7.50
C HIS A 15 -1.83 6.40 -8.77
N THR A 16 -0.84 5.59 -9.08
CA THR A 16 -0.09 5.65 -10.32
C THR A 16 0.27 4.25 -10.79
N GLU A 17 0.79 4.14 -12.01
CA GLU A 17 1.33 2.89 -12.55
C GLU A 17 2.73 3.16 -13.10
N VAL A 18 3.69 2.37 -12.61
CA VAL A 18 5.09 2.43 -13.03
C VAL A 18 5.46 1.07 -13.59
N ASN A 19 5.83 1.01 -14.87
CA ASN A 19 6.24 -0.23 -15.54
C ASN A 19 5.21 -1.37 -15.42
N GLY A 20 3.90 -1.04 -15.47
CA GLY A 20 2.82 -2.02 -15.31
C GLY A 20 2.57 -2.49 -13.87
N ILE A 21 3.26 -1.89 -12.89
CA ILE A 21 3.11 -2.13 -11.46
C ILE A 21 2.31 -0.94 -10.89
N PRO A 22 1.06 -1.16 -10.44
CA PRO A 22 0.28 -0.11 -9.81
C PRO A 22 0.85 0.20 -8.42
N ILE A 23 0.82 1.47 -8.03
CA ILE A 23 1.20 1.98 -6.71
C ILE A 23 0.05 2.82 -6.20
N TYR A 24 -0.34 2.60 -4.95
CA TYR A 24 -1.45 3.25 -4.28
C TYR A 24 -0.96 3.90 -3.00
N PHE A 25 -1.40 5.13 -2.78
CA PHE A 25 -1.29 5.83 -1.50
C PHE A 25 -2.69 6.12 -0.97
N GLY A 26 -2.91 5.86 0.31
CA GLY A 26 -4.23 6.07 0.90
C GLY A 26 -4.26 5.84 2.39
N SER A 27 -5.48 5.77 2.92
CA SER A 27 -5.74 5.51 4.32
C SER A 27 -6.68 4.33 4.56
N GLY A 28 -6.67 3.80 5.77
CA GLY A 28 -7.54 2.72 6.21
C GLY A 28 -7.45 2.53 7.72
N VAL A 29 -8.27 1.64 8.26
CA VAL A 29 -8.21 1.30 9.69
C VAL A 29 -7.41 0.01 9.84
N ASN A 30 -6.22 0.10 10.43
CA ASN A 30 -5.41 -1.07 10.79
C ASN A 30 -5.65 -1.48 12.26
N PRO A 31 -6.47 -2.51 12.55
CA PRO A 31 -6.75 -2.93 13.92
C PRO A 31 -5.67 -3.85 14.52
N VAL A 32 -4.69 -4.30 13.73
CA VAL A 32 -3.75 -5.37 14.13
C VAL A 32 -2.42 -4.79 14.62
N ASN A 33 -1.92 -3.71 14.01
CA ASN A 33 -0.54 -3.24 14.19
C ASN A 33 -0.44 -1.74 14.52
N SER A 34 -1.03 -1.27 15.63
CA SER A 34 -0.91 0.13 16.10
C SER A 34 -1.83 1.13 15.34
N PRO A 35 -1.91 2.45 15.67
CA PRO A 35 -2.86 3.40 15.09
C PRO A 35 -2.50 3.84 13.66
N ALA A 36 -1.79 2.99 12.92
CA ALA A 36 -1.39 3.25 11.56
C ALA A 36 -2.64 3.39 10.69
N GLN A 37 -2.78 4.56 10.08
CA GLN A 37 -3.95 4.91 9.28
C GLN A 37 -3.61 5.13 7.82
N PHE A 38 -2.34 5.30 7.47
CA PHE A 38 -1.89 5.53 6.10
C PHE A 38 -1.19 4.30 5.57
N PHE A 39 -1.25 4.09 4.26
CA PHE A 39 -0.59 2.97 3.61
C PHE A 39 -0.01 3.38 2.27
N VAL A 40 1.03 2.65 1.89
CA VAL A 40 1.50 2.54 0.50
C VAL A 40 1.40 1.09 0.09
N ALA A 41 0.76 0.83 -1.04
CA ALA A 41 0.59 -0.51 -1.58
C ALA A 41 1.01 -0.55 -3.04
N TRP A 42 1.73 -1.58 -3.47
CA TRP A 42 2.18 -1.73 -4.85
C TRP A 42 2.02 -3.16 -5.35
N GLY A 43 1.91 -3.32 -6.66
CA GLY A 43 1.80 -4.61 -7.31
C GLY A 43 0.37 -5.05 -7.61
N LYS A 44 0.25 -6.01 -8.51
CA LYS A 44 -1.05 -6.55 -8.94
C LYS A 44 -1.74 -7.26 -7.75
N GLY A 45 -3.00 -6.88 -7.53
CA GLY A 45 -3.79 -7.41 -6.41
C GLY A 45 -3.33 -6.94 -5.03
N ALA A 46 -2.58 -5.84 -4.94
CA ALA A 46 -2.27 -5.21 -3.65
C ALA A 46 -3.53 -4.65 -2.97
N LEU A 47 -4.47 -4.13 -3.76
CA LEU A 47 -5.84 -3.82 -3.35
C LEU A 47 -6.80 -4.81 -4.01
N THR A 48 -7.29 -5.81 -3.27
CA THR A 48 -8.22 -6.80 -3.81
C THR A 48 -9.65 -6.36 -3.50
N GLY A 49 -10.39 -5.91 -4.53
CA GLY A 49 -11.77 -5.42 -4.34
C GLY A 49 -11.87 -4.16 -3.46
N GLY A 50 -10.83 -3.32 -3.46
CA GLY A 50 -10.76 -2.15 -2.57
C GLY A 50 -10.40 -2.48 -1.11
N LEU A 51 -9.98 -3.72 -0.84
CA LEU A 51 -9.49 -4.15 0.46
C LEU A 51 -7.96 -4.25 0.45
N ILE A 52 -7.35 -3.84 1.55
CA ILE A 52 -5.91 -3.93 1.82
C ILE A 52 -5.67 -4.78 3.06
N HIS A 53 -4.57 -5.53 3.05
CA HIS A 53 -4.13 -6.29 4.22
C HIS A 53 -3.60 -5.38 5.33
N THR A 54 -3.90 -5.72 6.59
CA THR A 54 -3.57 -4.89 7.77
C THR A 54 -2.21 -5.24 8.40
N PHE A 55 -1.43 -6.14 7.79
CA PHE A 55 -0.04 -6.41 8.16
C PHE A 55 0.89 -5.76 7.14
N ASN A 56 2.19 -5.67 7.41
CA ASN A 56 3.16 -5.24 6.42
C ASN A 56 3.66 -6.46 5.64
N SER A 57 3.76 -6.35 4.32
CA SER A 57 4.33 -7.37 3.45
C SER A 57 5.05 -6.70 2.31
N GLU A 58 6.29 -7.09 2.05
CA GLU A 58 7.13 -6.38 1.09
C GLU A 58 7.90 -7.35 0.21
N SER A 59 7.77 -7.16 -1.09
CA SER A 59 8.58 -7.81 -2.12
C SER A 59 8.84 -6.81 -3.25
N PRO A 60 9.84 -7.07 -4.12
CA PRO A 60 10.19 -6.13 -5.19
C PRO A 60 9.00 -5.76 -6.11
N GLU A 61 8.13 -6.71 -6.41
CA GLU A 61 7.02 -6.52 -7.37
C GLU A 61 5.67 -6.27 -6.71
N LYS A 62 5.54 -6.57 -5.41
CA LYS A 62 4.29 -6.45 -4.67
C LYS A 62 4.51 -6.22 -3.19
N GLY A 63 3.76 -5.31 -2.60
CA GLY A 63 3.76 -5.12 -1.17
C GLY A 63 2.74 -4.13 -0.68
N PHE A 64 2.67 -4.00 0.63
CA PHE A 64 1.89 -3.00 1.33
C PHE A 64 2.57 -2.70 2.67
N ARG A 65 2.70 -1.41 2.96
CA ARG A 65 3.32 -0.91 4.19
C ARG A 65 2.39 0.13 4.81
N TRP A 66 2.24 0.04 6.13
CA TRP A 66 1.42 0.94 6.94
C TRP A 66 2.27 1.94 7.70
N PHE A 67 1.71 3.13 7.88
CA PHE A 67 2.33 4.28 8.52
C PHE A 67 1.34 4.98 9.45
N ILE A 68 1.88 5.55 10.52
CA ILE A 68 1.11 6.39 11.46
C ILE A 68 1.04 7.82 10.94
N ASP A 69 2.14 8.28 10.33
CA ASP A 69 2.30 9.63 9.81
C ASP A 69 2.01 9.66 8.29
N GLU A 70 1.31 10.70 7.85
CA GLU A 70 0.93 10.88 6.44
C GLU A 70 2.13 11.26 5.57
N ASP A 71 3.00 12.14 6.06
CA ASP A 71 4.18 12.62 5.34
C ASP A 71 5.18 11.47 5.14
N GLU A 72 5.33 10.58 6.13
CA GLU A 72 6.13 9.36 5.98
C GLU A 72 5.58 8.43 4.90
N ALA A 73 4.26 8.27 4.84
CA ALA A 73 3.61 7.44 3.82
C ALA A 73 3.75 8.05 2.42
N GLU A 74 3.57 9.37 2.28
CA GLU A 74 3.75 10.08 1.02
C GLU A 74 5.21 9.98 0.55
N ALA A 75 6.18 10.15 1.45
CA ALA A 75 7.59 10.00 1.12
C ALA A 75 7.92 8.58 0.62
N GLU A 76 7.34 7.53 1.22
CA GLU A 76 7.52 6.17 0.72
C GLU A 76 6.82 5.95 -0.63
N TYR A 77 5.65 6.56 -0.87
CA TYR A 77 4.96 6.48 -2.15
C TYR A 77 5.84 7.06 -3.28
N VAL A 78 6.41 8.26 -3.09
CA VAL A 78 7.33 8.88 -4.05
C VAL A 78 8.61 8.04 -4.22
N LYS A 79 9.14 7.48 -3.14
CA LYS A 79 10.29 6.59 -3.19
C LYS A 79 9.99 5.33 -4.00
N MET A 80 8.84 4.69 -3.79
CA MET A 80 8.43 3.50 -4.53
C MET A 80 8.25 3.76 -6.03
N GLN A 81 7.72 4.94 -6.40
CA GLN A 81 7.68 5.35 -7.81
C GLN A 81 9.08 5.35 -8.44
N ARG A 82 10.06 5.96 -7.76
CA ARG A 82 11.46 6.03 -8.24
C ARG A 82 12.13 4.66 -8.26
N THR A 83 11.92 3.85 -7.22
CA THR A 83 12.49 2.49 -7.14
C THR A 83 12.00 1.63 -8.29
N LEU A 84 10.70 1.65 -8.58
CA LEU A 84 10.13 0.85 -9.67
C LEU A 84 10.51 1.39 -11.06
N GLN A 85 10.76 2.69 -11.20
CA GLN A 85 11.33 3.28 -12.43
C GLN A 85 12.76 2.78 -12.68
N ALA A 86 13.60 2.75 -11.64
CA ALA A 86 15.01 2.38 -11.74
C ALA A 86 15.27 0.88 -11.98
N VAL A 87 14.28 0.01 -11.76
CA VAL A 87 14.40 -1.44 -11.99
C VAL A 87 14.22 -1.82 -13.48
N SER A 88 13.92 -0.85 -14.36
CA SER A 88 13.72 -1.08 -15.81
C SER A 88 14.93 -0.73 -16.69
N ASP A 89 16.09 -0.44 -16.10
CA ASP A 89 17.38 -0.26 -16.79
C ASP A 89 18.27 -1.51 -16.73
#